data_AF-A0A7C4T8A9-F1
#
_entry.id   AF-A0A7C4T8A9-F1
#
_cell.length_a   1.000
_cell.length_b   1.000
_cell.length_c   1.000
_cell.angle_alpha   90.00
_cell.angle_beta   90.00
_cell.angle_gamma   90.00
#
_symmetry.space_group_name_H-M   'P 1'
#
loop_
_entity.id
_entity.type
_entity.pdbx_description
1 polymer ?
#
loop_
_entity_poly.entity_id
_entity_poly.type
_entity_poly.pdbx_seq_one_letter_code
_entity_poly.pdbx_strand_id
1 'polypeptide(L)'
;MRILLILMFISLNVAGQPVSDRQLILSKPIENVHDISRKPTFGFYNTSKWYQRYNPASLTAASLMYLYQKFISPQLSATCGFSPSCSAMSKNLIAEFGLVKGVFCSADRLTRCNKICFTELEPDEIDPVDGKIHEDTSRYK
;
A
#
# COMPACT_ATOMS: atom_id res chain seq x y z
N MET A 1 12.75 -57.43 1.28
CA MET A 1 11.67 -57.01 0.34
C MET A 1 10.36 -56.59 1.02
N ARG A 2 9.82 -57.33 1.99
CA ARG A 2 8.52 -57.01 2.64
C ARG A 2 8.49 -55.65 3.37
N ILE A 3 9.56 -55.30 4.09
CA ILE A 3 9.65 -54.02 4.84
C ILE A 3 9.68 -52.81 3.89
N LEU A 4 10.32 -52.94 2.72
CA LEU A 4 10.41 -51.88 1.71
C LEU A 4 9.03 -51.59 1.07
N LEU A 5 8.24 -52.65 0.84
CA LEU A 5 6.87 -52.53 0.34
C LEU A 5 5.93 -51.89 1.37
N ILE A 6 6.10 -52.22 2.66
CA ILE A 6 5.33 -51.61 3.75
C ILE A 6 5.65 -50.11 3.85
N LEU A 7 6.93 -49.73 3.76
CA LEU A 7 7.33 -48.32 3.76
C LEU A 7 6.79 -47.56 2.54
N MET A 8 6.80 -48.14 1.34
CA MET A 8 6.16 -47.53 0.15
C MET A 8 4.64 -47.35 0.31
N PHE A 9 3.94 -48.33 0.88
CA PHE A 9 2.49 -48.24 1.12
C PHE A 9 2.13 -47.19 2.18
N ILE A 10 2.99 -46.98 3.18
CA ILE A 10 2.81 -45.93 4.19
C ILE A 10 3.02 -44.54 3.56
N SER A 11 3.97 -44.39 2.62
CA SER A 11 4.20 -43.13 1.90
C SER A 11 3.06 -42.74 0.95
N LEU A 12 2.31 -43.70 0.41
CA LEU A 12 1.14 -43.46 -0.46
C LEU A 12 -0.08 -42.90 0.30
N ASN A 13 -0.10 -42.98 1.63
CA ASN A 13 -1.17 -42.46 2.48
C ASN A 13 -0.90 -41.03 3.00
N VAL A 14 0.20 -40.38 2.56
CA VAL A 14 0.40 -38.95 2.78
C VAL A 14 -0.59 -38.21 1.90
N ALA A 15 -1.78 -37.97 2.46
CA ALA A 15 -2.88 -37.29 1.82
C ALA A 15 -2.46 -35.88 1.38
N GLY A 16 -2.45 -35.66 0.06
CA GLY A 16 -2.53 -34.31 -0.48
C GLY A 16 -3.81 -33.63 0.00
N GLN A 17 -3.86 -32.30 -0.06
CA GLN A 17 -5.06 -31.52 0.26
C GLN A 17 -6.28 -32.14 -0.47
N PRO A 18 -7.30 -32.64 0.26
CA PRO A 18 -8.43 -33.34 -0.37
C PRO A 18 -9.39 -32.38 -1.07
N VAL A 19 -9.21 -31.08 -0.85
CA VAL A 19 -10.09 -30.00 -1.29
C VAL A 19 -9.47 -29.35 -2.52
N SER A 20 -10.27 -29.18 -3.56
CA SER A 20 -9.85 -28.40 -4.73
C SER A 20 -9.70 -26.92 -4.37
N ASP A 21 -8.70 -26.23 -4.94
CA ASP A 21 -8.47 -24.78 -4.70
C ASP A 21 -9.74 -23.95 -4.94
N ARG A 22 -10.56 -24.35 -5.92
CA ARG A 22 -11.87 -23.73 -6.20
C ARG A 22 -12.82 -23.84 -5.01
N GLN A 23 -12.91 -24.99 -4.36
CA GLN A 23 -13.75 -25.16 -3.17
C GLN A 23 -13.24 -24.30 -2.02
N LEU A 24 -11.92 -24.16 -1.87
CA LEU A 24 -11.33 -23.29 -0.85
C LEU A 24 -11.73 -21.82 -1.07
N ILE A 25 -11.62 -21.32 -2.31
CA ILE A 25 -12.02 -19.96 -2.70
C ILE A 25 -13.52 -19.74 -2.46
N LEU A 26 -14.36 -20.68 -2.87
CA LEU A 26 -15.82 -20.59 -2.70
C LEU A 26 -16.26 -20.68 -1.23
N SER A 27 -15.47 -21.35 -0.38
CA SER A 27 -15.74 -21.47 1.05
C SER A 27 -15.37 -20.21 1.84
N LYS A 28 -14.54 -19.32 1.27
CA LYS A 28 -14.15 -18.07 1.92
C LYS A 28 -15.34 -17.10 1.86
N PRO A 29 -15.81 -16.57 3.01
CA PRO A 29 -16.87 -15.56 2.99
C PRO A 29 -16.39 -14.36 2.18
N ILE A 30 -17.25 -13.86 1.29
CA ILE A 30 -17.00 -12.63 0.57
C ILE A 30 -17.04 -11.51 1.61
N GLU A 31 -15.86 -11.08 2.04
CA GLU A 31 -15.74 -9.91 2.91
C GLU A 31 -16.28 -8.70 2.16
N ASN A 32 -17.07 -7.87 2.85
CA ASN A 32 -17.67 -6.70 2.23
C ASN A 32 -16.56 -5.86 1.60
N VAL A 33 -16.69 -5.56 0.31
CA VAL A 33 -15.77 -4.65 -0.38
C VAL A 33 -15.84 -3.32 0.39
N HIS A 34 -14.79 -3.02 1.15
CA HIS A 34 -14.71 -1.77 1.88
C HIS A 34 -14.75 -0.64 0.85
N ASP A 35 -15.77 0.20 0.94
CA ASP A 35 -15.86 1.38 0.11
C ASP A 35 -14.66 2.28 0.45
N ILE A 36 -13.69 2.36 -0.45
CA ILE A 36 -12.48 3.17 -0.27
C ILE A 36 -12.87 4.63 -0.50
N SER A 37 -13.62 5.19 0.46
CA SER A 37 -14.02 6.59 0.45
C SER A 37 -12.78 7.45 0.65
N ARG A 38 -12.19 7.91 -0.45
CA ARG A 38 -11.08 8.85 -0.41
C ARG A 38 -11.59 10.18 0.12
N LYS A 39 -11.12 10.59 1.31
CA LYS A 39 -11.42 11.90 1.90
C LYS A 39 -10.20 12.82 1.74
N PRO A 40 -10.06 13.52 0.60
CA PRO A 40 -8.97 14.48 0.44
C PRO A 40 -9.13 15.62 1.44
N THR A 41 -8.09 15.86 2.22
CA THR A 41 -7.98 17.00 3.14
C THR A 41 -7.14 18.10 2.52
N PHE A 42 -7.59 19.34 2.70
CA PHE A 42 -6.84 20.53 2.28
C PHE A 42 -5.73 20.87 3.28
N GLY A 43 -4.58 21.32 2.78
CA GLY A 43 -3.43 21.70 3.60
C GLY A 43 -2.54 20.53 4.03
N PHE A 44 -1.38 20.86 4.59
CA PHE A 44 -0.49 19.93 5.27
C PHE A 44 -0.92 19.83 6.74
N TYR A 45 -1.89 18.96 7.02
CA TYR A 45 -2.31 18.62 8.38
C TYR A 45 -1.17 17.82 9.03
N ASN A 46 -0.77 18.17 10.26
CA ASN A 46 0.41 17.63 10.98
C ASN A 46 1.74 18.42 10.85
N THR A 47 1.70 19.73 10.61
CA THR A 47 2.89 20.60 10.81
C THR A 47 2.70 21.56 11.99
N SER A 48 3.68 21.60 12.89
CA SER A 48 3.77 22.60 13.97
C SER A 48 4.45 23.90 13.51
N LYS A 49 5.08 23.87 12.33
CA LYS A 49 5.91 24.96 11.81
C LYS A 49 5.03 26.02 11.15
N TRP A 50 4.96 27.22 11.75
CA TRP A 50 4.11 28.32 11.26
C TRP A 50 4.39 28.68 9.79
N TYR A 51 5.65 28.68 9.36
CA TYR A 51 6.02 29.05 8.00
C TYR A 51 5.47 28.07 6.95
N GLN A 52 5.32 26.77 7.26
CA GLN A 52 4.72 25.82 6.32
C GLN A 52 3.21 26.02 6.19
N ARG A 53 2.56 26.65 7.17
CA ARG A 53 1.12 26.90 7.17
C ARG A 53 0.73 28.16 6.41
N TYR A 54 1.59 29.19 6.44
CA TYR A 54 1.28 30.51 5.88
C TYR A 54 2.10 30.89 4.64
N ASN A 55 3.16 30.13 4.30
CA ASN A 55 3.94 30.42 3.10
C ASN A 55 3.08 30.25 1.83
N PRO A 56 3.06 31.23 0.91
CA PRO A 56 2.33 31.10 -0.34
C PRO A 56 2.74 29.87 -1.14
N ALA A 57 4.03 29.49 -1.14
CA ALA A 57 4.52 28.31 -1.85
C ALA A 57 4.00 26.99 -1.28
N SER A 58 3.83 26.89 0.04
CA SER A 58 3.25 25.68 0.65
C SER A 58 1.73 25.64 0.44
N LEU A 59 1.05 26.79 0.47
CA LEU A 59 -0.37 26.89 0.15
C LEU A 59 -0.69 26.52 -1.29
N THR A 60 0.12 26.98 -2.26
CA THR A 60 -0.04 26.62 -3.67
C THR A 60 0.19 25.12 -3.87
N ALA A 61 1.25 24.56 -3.28
CA ALA A 61 1.53 23.13 -3.35
C ALA A 61 0.40 22.29 -2.73
N ALA A 62 -0.10 22.67 -1.55
CA ALA A 62 -1.23 21.99 -0.90
C ALA A 62 -2.51 22.09 -1.73
N SER A 63 -2.77 23.24 -2.36
CA SER A 63 -3.93 23.45 -3.23
C SER A 63 -3.87 22.58 -4.47
N LEU A 64 -2.71 22.53 -5.15
CA LEU A 64 -2.48 21.67 -6.32
C LEU A 64 -2.67 20.19 -5.95
N MET A 65 -2.11 19.76 -4.83
CA MET A 65 -2.26 18.38 -4.34
C MET A 65 -3.73 18.06 -4.03
N TYR A 66 -4.46 18.98 -3.40
CA TYR A 66 -5.89 18.80 -3.12
C TYR A 66 -6.72 18.68 -4.40
N LEU A 67 -6.49 19.56 -5.39
CA LEU A 67 -7.16 19.49 -6.69
C LEU A 67 -6.86 18.17 -7.40
N TYR A 68 -5.60 17.73 -7.38
CA TYR A 68 -5.20 16.43 -7.91
C TYR A 68 -5.95 15.28 -7.22
N GLN A 69 -5.97 15.22 -5.89
CA GLN A 69 -6.63 14.14 -5.14
C GLN A 69 -8.14 14.13 -5.32
N LYS A 70 -8.77 15.31 -5.46
CA LYS A 70 -10.22 15.46 -5.56
C LYS A 70 -10.76 15.22 -6.96
N PHE A 71 -10.07 15.71 -7.99
CA PHE A 71 -10.58 15.71 -9.36
C PHE A 71 -9.86 14.71 -10.25
N ILE A 72 -8.53 14.66 -10.20
CA ILE A 72 -7.74 13.86 -11.14
C ILE A 72 -7.64 12.41 -10.66
N SER A 73 -7.23 12.20 -9.41
CA SER A 73 -6.99 10.87 -8.84
C SER A 73 -8.18 9.91 -8.95
N PRO A 74 -9.45 10.33 -8.78
CA PRO A 74 -10.60 9.42 -8.94
C PRO A 74 -10.81 8.93 -10.38
N GLN A 75 -10.34 9.70 -11.37
CA GLN A 75 -10.45 9.34 -12.78
C GLN A 75 -9.38 8.32 -13.21
N LEU A 76 -8.29 8.20 -12.45
CA LEU A 76 -7.28 7.18 -12.68
C LEU A 76 -7.76 5.84 -12.10
N SER A 77 -7.82 4.81 -12.95
CA SER A 77 -8.09 3.42 -12.54
C SER A 77 -6.93 2.79 -11.74
N ALA A 78 -5.75 3.42 -11.74
CA ALA A 78 -4.58 2.94 -11.02
C ALA A 78 -4.78 3.05 -9.49
N THR A 79 -4.64 1.92 -8.80
CA THR A 79 -4.64 1.86 -7.34
C THR A 79 -3.20 1.86 -6.83
N CYS A 80 -2.92 2.68 -5.83
CA CYS A 80 -1.63 2.71 -5.15
C CYS A 80 -1.46 1.44 -4.30
N GLY A 81 -0.35 0.72 -4.47
CA GLY A 81 -0.01 -0.49 -3.70
C GLY A 81 0.51 -0.21 -2.29
N PHE A 82 0.67 1.06 -1.91
CA PHE A 82 1.06 1.47 -0.57
C PHE A 82 -0.10 2.04 0.25
N SER A 83 -0.03 1.84 1.56
CA SER A 83 -0.87 2.47 2.58
C SER A 83 0.01 3.26 3.57
N PRO A 84 -0.26 4.56 3.83
CA PRO A 84 -1.18 5.42 3.08
C PRO A 84 -0.73 5.58 1.61
N SER A 85 -1.66 6.01 0.75
CA SER A 85 -1.38 6.21 -0.69
C SER A 85 -0.21 7.19 -0.91
N CYS A 86 0.52 7.07 -2.02
CA CYS A 86 1.67 7.95 -2.32
C CYS A 86 1.33 9.44 -2.22
N SER A 87 0.16 9.88 -2.71
CA SER A 87 -0.27 11.27 -2.58
C SER A 87 -0.57 11.70 -1.13
N ALA A 88 -1.08 10.80 -0.29
CA ALA A 88 -1.29 11.04 1.13
C ALA A 88 0.04 11.06 1.89
N MET A 89 0.93 10.10 1.58
CA MET A 89 2.28 10.06 2.12
C MET A 89 3.06 11.33 1.76
N SER A 90 2.94 11.84 0.53
CA SER A 90 3.57 13.10 0.14
C SER A 90 3.14 14.27 1.02
N LYS A 91 1.86 14.36 1.41
CA LYS A 91 1.40 15.38 2.36
C LYS A 91 2.04 15.20 3.74
N ASN A 92 2.16 13.96 4.22
CA ASN A 92 2.81 13.66 5.50
C ASN A 92 4.31 14.01 5.48
N LEU A 93 5.03 13.62 4.42
CA LEU A 93 6.45 13.92 4.23
C LEU A 93 6.71 15.42 4.15
N ILE A 94 5.88 16.17 3.43
CA ILE A 94 6.00 17.63 3.35
C ILE A 94 5.67 18.29 4.70
N ALA A 95 4.67 17.78 5.43
CA ALA A 95 4.33 18.30 6.75
C ALA A 95 5.47 18.10 7.77
N GLU A 96 6.14 16.96 7.74
CA GLU A 96 7.21 16.64 8.69
C GLU A 96 8.56 17.27 8.29
N PHE A 97 9.00 17.01 7.06
CA PHE A 97 10.33 17.38 6.56
C PHE A 97 10.37 18.73 5.84
N GLY A 98 9.22 19.32 5.51
CA GLY A 98 9.11 20.57 4.73
C GLY A 98 9.09 20.35 3.23
N LEU A 99 8.86 21.44 2.48
CA LEU A 99 8.54 21.36 1.05
C LEU A 99 9.68 20.73 0.24
N VAL A 100 10.93 21.15 0.47
CA VAL A 100 12.08 20.67 -0.33
C VAL A 100 12.39 19.20 -0.04
N LYS A 101 12.76 18.87 1.21
CA LYS A 101 13.08 17.48 1.61
C LYS A 101 11.87 16.55 1.38
N GLY A 102 10.66 17.00 1.74
CA GLY A 102 9.43 16.23 1.56
C GLY A 102 9.13 15.91 0.09
N VAL A 103 9.41 16.82 -0.85
CA VAL A 103 9.26 16.54 -2.29
C VAL A 103 10.27 15.50 -2.76
N PHE A 104 11.54 15.58 -2.34
CA PHE A 104 12.54 14.56 -2.71
C PHE A 104 12.20 13.18 -2.14
N CYS A 105 11.79 13.09 -0.86
CA CYS A 105 11.33 11.83 -0.26
C CYS A 105 10.07 11.29 -0.96
N SER A 106 9.17 12.18 -1.37
CA SER A 106 7.98 11.80 -2.14
C SER A 106 8.34 11.24 -3.51
N ALA A 107 9.31 11.87 -4.20
CA ALA A 107 9.78 11.41 -5.51
C ALA A 107 10.40 10.02 -5.41
N ASP A 108 11.26 9.78 -4.42
CA ASP A 108 11.82 8.46 -4.13
C ASP A 108 10.73 7.39 -3.98
N ARG A 109 9.70 7.64 -3.15
CA ARG A 109 8.57 6.70 -3.01
C ARG A 109 7.80 6.48 -4.32
N LEU A 110 7.61 7.53 -5.12
CA LEU A 110 6.93 7.42 -6.41
C LEU A 110 7.68 6.48 -7.37
N THR A 111 9.01 6.50 -7.37
CA THR A 111 9.80 5.61 -8.22
C THR A 111 9.61 4.13 -7.86
N ARG A 112 9.40 3.81 -6.58
CA ARG A 112 9.08 2.45 -6.10
C ARG A 112 7.62 2.07 -6.32
N CYS A 113 6.71 3.03 -6.45
CA CYS A 113 5.28 2.78 -6.64
C CYS A 113 4.95 2.39 -8.08
N ASN A 114 5.47 1.25 -8.53
CA ASN A 114 5.23 0.69 -9.85
C ASN A 114 5.17 -0.85 -9.79
N LYS A 115 4.52 -1.48 -10.77
CA LYS A 115 4.29 -2.94 -10.80
C LYS A 115 5.57 -3.79 -10.79
N ILE A 116 6.67 -3.27 -11.36
CA ILE A 116 7.95 -3.99 -11.42
C ILE A 116 8.50 -4.15 -10.01
N CYS A 117 8.50 -3.07 -9.23
CA CYS A 117 8.95 -3.11 -7.83
C CYS A 117 8.10 -4.04 -6.96
N PHE A 118 6.79 -4.15 -7.23
CA PHE A 118 5.92 -5.07 -6.49
C PHE A 118 6.15 -6.56 -6.83
N THR A 119 6.89 -6.87 -7.91
CA THR A 119 7.15 -8.26 -8.32
C THR A 119 8.23 -8.92 -7.46
N GLU A 120 9.08 -8.12 -6.81
CA GLU A 120 10.22 -8.60 -6.00
C GLU A 120 9.88 -8.75 -4.51
N LEU A 121 8.63 -8.49 -4.12
CA LEU A 121 8.22 -8.48 -2.72
C LEU A 121 7.96 -9.88 -2.19
N GLU A 122 8.35 -10.10 -0.95
CA GLU A 122 7.99 -11.31 -0.23
C GLU A 122 6.52 -11.24 0.24
N PRO A 123 5.77 -12.36 0.25
CA PRO A 123 4.35 -12.33 0.59
C PRO A 123 4.01 -11.84 2.00
N ASP A 124 4.97 -11.86 2.93
CA ASP A 124 4.83 -11.40 4.31
C ASP A 124 4.92 -9.87 4.44
N GLU A 125 5.50 -9.17 3.46
CA GLU A 125 5.55 -7.70 3.42
C GLU A 125 4.19 -7.07 3.03
N ILE A 126 3.30 -7.87 2.45
CA ILE A 126 1.98 -7.44 1.99
C ILE A 126 0.96 -7.76 3.09
N ASP A 127 0.21 -6.75 3.53
CA ASP A 127 -0.84 -6.96 4.51
C ASP A 127 -1.98 -7.83 3.90
N PRO A 128 -2.35 -8.95 4.54
CA PRO A 128 -3.35 -9.87 4.03
C PRO A 128 -4.78 -9.30 4.02
N VAL A 129 -5.03 -8.20 4.73
CA VAL A 129 -6.35 -7.56 4.84
C VAL A 129 -6.58 -6.58 3.69
N ASP A 130 -5.65 -5.65 3.48
CA ASP A 130 -5.82 -4.59 2.48
C ASP A 130 -5.01 -4.79 1.19
N GLY A 131 -4.11 -5.79 1.17
CA GLY A 131 -3.26 -6.12 0.04
C GLY A 131 -2.23 -5.02 -0.28
N LYS A 132 -1.85 -4.21 0.71
CA LYS A 132 -0.93 -3.08 0.53
C LYS A 132 0.27 -3.18 1.45
N ILE A 133 1.30 -2.41 1.10
CA ILE A 133 2.49 -2.22 1.92
C ILE A 133 2.26 -1.02 2.83
N HIS A 134 2.34 -1.24 4.14
CA HIS A 134 2.27 -0.18 5.13
C HIS A 134 3.66 0.40 5.36
N GLU A 135 3.85 1.66 4.98
CA GLU A 135 5.11 2.37 5.19
C GLU A 135 4.82 3.72 5.82
N ASP A 136 5.61 4.09 6.82
CA ASP A 136 5.52 5.35 7.57
C ASP A 136 6.62 6.36 7.18
N THR A 137 6.49 7.61 7.59
CA THR A 137 7.49 8.68 7.34
C THR A 137 8.82 8.44 8.03
N SER A 138 8.85 7.61 9.07
CA SER A 138 10.06 7.21 9.80
C SER A 138 11.18 6.66 8.92
N ARG A 139 10.87 6.07 7.76
CA ARG A 139 11.85 5.60 6.76
C ARG A 139 12.80 6.70 6.25
N TYR A 140 12.40 7.97 6.32
CA TYR A 140 13.14 9.12 5.76
C TYR A 140 13.75 10.05 6.83
N LYS A 141 13.69 9.64 8.09
CA LYS A 141 14.31 10.36 9.21
C LYS A 141 15.81 10.21 9.13
#